data_AF-A0A699ZQC5-F1
#
_entry.id   AF-A0A699ZQC5-F1
#
_cell.length_a   1.000
_cell.length_b   1.000
_cell.length_c   1.000
_cell.angle_alpha   90.00
_cell.angle_beta   90.00
_cell.angle_gamma   90.00
#
_symmetry.space_group_name_H-M   'P 1'
#
loop_
_entity.id
_entity.type
_entity.pdbx_description
1 polymer ?
#
loop_
_entity_poly.entity_id
_entity_poly.type
_entity_poly.pdbx_seq_one_letter_code
_entity_poly.pdbx_strand_id
1 'polypeptide(L)'
;MEVTGQNFDMDPKTFTLGNMFSMQLHKFADEIGKITNAAVKELTIENEIKKLSDVWREQRFELGKYTKGAEDRGYVLRQTEEIMVLLEDMGLNLQSMMASPFVRPFLSEVRGWEQKLSLIGECIEVWMLVQRKWMYLESIFVGSDDIRHQLPQEAKRFDNIDKQWQKIMNDTAKHTVVLDACSTDGRLATLQALSEQLEVCQKSLSEYLDTKRCAFPRFFFISDDELLSILGTSDPTSVQEHMLKLFDNCASLRFGRGNKSITGMVSSEKETFEFRTPVAIEGAVE
;
A
#
# COMPACT_ATOMS: atom_id res chain seq x y z
N MET A 1 -37.88 32.15 20.75
CA MET A 1 -39.29 32.54 20.54
C MET A 1 -40.23 31.46 21.03
N GLU A 2 -40.05 30.19 20.64
CA GLU A 2 -40.88 29.07 21.16
C GLU A 2 -40.76 28.87 22.67
N VAL A 3 -39.56 28.98 23.25
CA VAL A 3 -39.32 28.73 24.68
C VAL A 3 -39.76 29.88 25.59
N THR A 4 -39.61 31.12 25.12
CA THR A 4 -39.90 32.32 25.91
C THR A 4 -41.29 32.89 25.63
N GLY A 5 -41.96 32.47 24.54
CA GLY A 5 -43.22 33.07 24.06
C GLY A 5 -43.10 34.52 23.59
N GLN A 6 -41.89 35.08 23.61
CA GLN A 6 -41.59 36.46 23.24
C GLN A 6 -41.21 36.53 21.76
N ASN A 7 -41.74 37.53 21.06
CA ASN A 7 -41.41 37.80 19.67
C ASN A 7 -40.07 38.54 19.59
N PHE A 8 -39.07 37.94 18.94
CA PHE A 8 -37.73 38.52 18.83
C PHE A 8 -37.56 39.13 17.44
N ASP A 9 -37.73 40.46 17.34
CA ASP A 9 -37.56 41.20 16.10
C ASP A 9 -36.05 41.40 15.81
N MET A 10 -35.59 40.84 14.70
CA MET A 10 -34.19 40.91 14.27
C MET A 10 -33.90 42.08 13.31
N ASP A 11 -34.87 42.94 13.00
CA ASP A 11 -34.62 44.14 12.18
C ASP A 11 -33.75 45.15 12.98
N PRO A 12 -32.55 45.52 12.49
CA PRO A 12 -31.66 46.47 13.16
C PRO A 12 -32.30 47.84 13.42
N LYS A 13 -33.38 48.20 12.71
CA LYS A 13 -34.08 49.48 12.85
C LYS A 13 -35.08 49.51 14.00
N THR A 14 -35.60 48.35 14.41
CA THR A 14 -36.60 48.19 15.47
C THR A 14 -36.03 47.52 16.73
N PHE A 15 -34.86 46.91 16.62
CA PHE A 15 -34.12 46.31 17.73
C PHE A 15 -33.52 47.39 18.65
N THR A 16 -34.25 47.72 19.72
CA THR A 16 -33.81 48.69 20.74
C THR A 16 -33.55 48.01 22.09
N LEU A 17 -32.66 48.58 22.90
CA LEU A 17 -32.37 48.11 24.26
C LEU A 17 -33.65 48.06 25.12
N GLY A 18 -34.56 49.01 24.93
CA GLY A 18 -35.87 49.04 25.57
C GLY A 18 -36.70 47.78 25.26
N ASN A 19 -36.83 47.44 23.97
CA ASN A 19 -37.55 46.23 23.52
C ASN A 19 -36.92 44.95 24.08
N MET A 20 -35.59 44.89 24.24
CA MET A 20 -34.90 43.75 24.84
C MET A 20 -35.22 43.59 26.34
N PHE A 21 -35.28 44.69 27.11
CA PHE A 21 -35.68 44.64 28.52
C PHE A 21 -37.16 44.26 28.67
N SER A 22 -38.03 44.70 27.76
CA SER A 22 -39.46 44.35 27.73
C SER A 22 -39.71 42.85 27.63
N MET A 23 -38.81 42.09 27.00
CA MET A 23 -38.91 40.64 26.86
C MET A 23 -38.65 39.87 28.18
N GLN A 24 -38.10 40.53 29.21
CA GLN A 24 -37.84 39.95 30.53
C GLN A 24 -37.09 38.60 30.48
N LEU A 25 -36.11 38.48 29.56
CA LEU A 25 -35.36 37.25 29.31
C LEU A 25 -34.67 36.65 30.54
N HIS A 26 -34.36 37.49 31.55
CA HIS A 26 -33.82 37.05 32.84
C HIS A 26 -34.71 36.02 33.58
N LYS A 27 -36.04 36.02 33.33
CA LYS A 27 -36.97 35.04 33.89
C LYS A 27 -36.81 33.64 33.30
N PHE A 28 -36.15 33.54 32.14
CA PHE A 28 -35.90 32.29 31.41
C PHE A 28 -34.39 31.96 31.38
N ALA A 29 -33.61 32.50 32.32
CA ALA A 29 -32.15 32.40 32.32
C ALA A 29 -31.65 30.95 32.19
N ASP A 30 -32.26 29.99 32.88
CA ASP A 30 -31.87 28.58 32.84
C ASP A 30 -32.11 27.96 31.45
N GLU A 31 -33.27 28.22 30.84
CA GLU A 31 -33.60 27.69 29.52
C GLU A 31 -32.75 28.35 28.41
N ILE A 32 -32.53 29.67 28.50
CA ILE A 32 -31.62 30.37 27.60
C ILE A 32 -30.19 29.82 27.77
N GLY A 33 -29.76 29.56 29.01
CA GLY A 33 -28.47 28.95 29.31
C GLY A 33 -28.29 27.56 28.71
N LYS A 34 -29.34 26.73 28.70
CA LYS A 34 -29.31 25.42 28.03
C LYS A 34 -29.14 25.57 26.51
N ILE A 35 -29.89 26.49 25.89
CA ILE A 35 -29.83 26.74 24.44
C ILE A 35 -28.47 27.30 24.03
N THR A 36 -27.94 28.28 24.78
CA THR A 36 -26.63 28.87 24.47
C THR A 36 -25.51 27.86 24.66
N ASN A 37 -25.57 27.01 25.69
CA ASN A 37 -24.60 25.94 25.87
C ASN A 37 -24.67 24.91 24.73
N ALA A 38 -25.88 24.50 24.34
CA ALA A 38 -26.06 23.61 23.18
C ALA A 38 -25.47 24.22 21.90
N ALA A 39 -25.74 25.49 21.63
CA ALA A 39 -25.19 26.20 20.47
C ALA A 39 -23.65 26.28 20.49
N VAL A 40 -23.03 26.49 21.66
CA VAL A 40 -21.56 26.47 21.80
C VAL A 40 -21.00 25.08 21.51
N LYS A 41 -21.69 24.01 21.92
CA LYS A 41 -21.28 22.63 21.64
C LYS A 41 -21.47 22.25 20.18
N GLU A 42 -22.57 22.68 19.56
CA GLU A 42 -22.81 22.50 18.12
C GLU A 42 -21.76 23.23 17.28
N LEU A 43 -21.44 24.48 17.61
CA LEU A 43 -20.37 25.24 16.95
C LEU A 43 -19.01 24.56 17.07
N THR A 44 -18.75 23.85 18.17
CA THR A 44 -17.51 23.07 18.32
C THR A 44 -17.46 21.95 17.28
N ILE A 45 -18.54 21.18 17.14
CA ILE A 45 -18.64 20.09 16.16
C ILE A 45 -18.51 20.62 14.72
N GLU A 46 -19.20 21.71 14.40
CA GLU A 46 -19.13 22.36 13.08
C GLU A 46 -17.68 22.76 12.71
N ASN A 47 -16.96 23.38 13.65
CA ASN A 47 -15.57 23.76 13.43
C ASN A 47 -14.65 22.55 13.23
N GLU A 48 -14.86 21.45 13.96
CA GLU A 48 -14.06 20.24 13.80
C GLU A 48 -14.33 19.54 12.45
N ILE A 49 -15.59 19.47 12.01
CA ILE A 49 -15.94 18.95 10.67
C ILE A 49 -15.28 19.80 9.58
N LYS A 50 -15.30 21.12 9.75
CA LYS A 50 -14.65 22.04 8.80
C LYS A 50 -13.14 21.82 8.74
N LYS A 51 -12.46 21.72 9.89
CA LYS A 51 -11.02 21.41 9.95
C LYS A 51 -10.70 20.09 9.25
N LEU A 52 -11.50 19.06 9.50
CA LEU A 52 -11.35 17.75 8.86
C LEU A 52 -11.48 17.88 7.34
N SER A 53 -12.48 18.62 6.85
CA SER A 53 -12.64 18.89 5.43
C SER A 53 -11.45 19.62 4.82
N ASP A 54 -10.92 20.64 5.51
CA ASP A 54 -9.80 21.45 5.03
C ASP A 54 -8.51 20.60 4.92
N VAL A 55 -8.22 19.79 5.94
CA VAL A 55 -7.06 18.89 5.96
C VAL A 55 -7.12 17.88 4.82
N TRP A 56 -8.23 17.17 4.64
CA TRP A 56 -8.35 16.13 3.60
C TRP A 56 -8.41 16.68 2.17
N ARG A 57 -8.72 17.97 2.01
CA ARG A 57 -8.66 18.66 0.72
C ARG A 57 -7.23 18.99 0.30
N GLU A 58 -6.34 19.17 1.26
CA GLU A 58 -4.94 19.52 1.04
C GLU A 58 -4.01 18.31 1.11
N GLN A 59 -4.41 17.24 1.79
CA GLN A 59 -3.60 16.05 1.97
C GLN A 59 -3.31 15.37 0.62
N ARG A 60 -2.02 15.16 0.35
CA ARG A 60 -1.52 14.59 -0.91
C ARG A 60 -0.69 13.34 -0.65
N PHE A 61 -0.78 12.40 -1.57
CA PHE A 61 0.17 11.32 -1.66
C PHE A 61 1.54 11.85 -2.09
N GLU A 62 2.58 11.36 -1.43
CA GLU A 62 3.94 11.48 -1.93
C GLU A 62 4.23 10.34 -2.89
N LEU A 63 4.59 10.68 -4.13
CA LEU A 63 5.00 9.70 -5.13
C LEU A 63 6.51 9.77 -5.33
N GLY A 64 7.15 8.61 -5.32
CA GLY A 64 8.53 8.46 -5.74
C GLY A 64 8.61 7.74 -7.09
N LYS A 65 9.63 8.08 -7.87
CA LYS A 65 10.00 7.26 -9.02
C LYS A 65 10.54 5.91 -8.53
N TYR A 66 10.09 4.85 -9.17
CA TYR A 66 10.63 3.51 -9.00
C TYR A 66 11.54 3.19 -10.20
N THR A 67 12.83 3.08 -9.92
CA THR A 67 13.85 2.76 -10.92
C THR A 67 14.52 1.45 -10.56
N LYS A 68 14.72 0.57 -11.54
CA LYS A 68 15.50 -0.66 -11.37
C LYS A 68 16.71 -0.59 -12.31
N GLY A 69 17.88 -0.35 -11.74
CA GLY A 69 19.08 -0.02 -12.53
C GLY A 69 18.92 1.33 -13.24
N ALA A 70 19.00 1.33 -14.57
CA ALA A 70 18.86 2.53 -15.40
C ALA A 70 17.44 2.75 -15.95
N GLU A 71 16.51 1.80 -15.74
CA GLU A 71 15.15 1.88 -16.31
C GLU A 71 14.15 2.50 -15.33
N ASP A 72 13.37 3.47 -15.84
CA ASP A 72 12.23 4.07 -15.14
C ASP A 72 11.02 3.14 -15.27
N ARG A 73 10.55 2.59 -14.14
CA ARG A 73 9.45 1.62 -14.06
C ARG A 73 8.14 2.28 -13.60
N GLY A 74 8.13 3.61 -13.42
CA GLY A 74 6.95 4.39 -13.06
C GLY A 74 6.99 4.94 -11.64
N TYR A 75 5.81 5.15 -11.05
CA TYR A 75 5.64 5.77 -9.74
C TYR A 75 5.20 4.75 -8.69
N VAL A 76 5.63 4.99 -7.45
CA VAL A 76 5.20 4.27 -6.23
C VAL A 76 4.84 5.26 -5.14
N LEU A 77 3.89 4.90 -4.29
CA LEU A 77 3.56 5.68 -3.10
C LEU A 77 4.70 5.58 -2.08
N ARG A 78 5.00 6.71 -1.43
CA ARG A 78 5.94 6.84 -0.32
C ARG A 78 5.23 7.49 0.87
N GLN A 79 5.80 7.28 2.06
CA GLN A 79 5.41 7.98 3.30
C GLN A 79 3.90 7.90 3.62
N THR A 80 3.25 6.77 3.33
CA THR A 80 1.81 6.60 3.61
C THR A 80 1.50 6.42 5.09
N GLU A 81 2.51 6.16 5.93
CA GLU A 81 2.38 5.94 7.37
C GLU A 81 1.82 7.18 8.09
N GLU A 82 2.31 8.37 7.75
CA GLU A 82 1.80 9.63 8.34
C GLU A 82 0.34 9.89 7.99
N ILE A 83 -0.08 9.52 6.77
CA ILE A 83 -1.47 9.63 6.31
C ILE A 83 -2.36 8.67 7.12
N MET A 84 -1.88 7.45 7.39
CA MET A 84 -2.62 6.48 8.21
C MET A 84 -2.77 6.94 9.67
N VAL A 85 -1.71 7.49 10.26
CA VAL A 85 -1.78 8.07 11.62
C VAL A 85 -2.78 9.23 11.67
N LEU A 86 -2.76 10.12 10.67
CA LEU A 86 -3.73 11.22 10.56
C LEU A 86 -5.17 10.69 10.43
N LEU A 87 -5.36 9.62 9.67
CA LEU A 87 -6.66 8.97 9.48
C LEU A 87 -7.19 8.37 10.78
N GLU A 88 -6.33 7.71 11.57
CA GLU A 88 -6.68 7.17 12.88
C GLU A 88 -7.09 8.28 13.87
N ASP A 89 -6.29 9.34 13.98
CA ASP A 89 -6.59 10.48 14.88
C ASP A 89 -7.92 11.16 14.51
N MET A 90 -8.13 11.47 13.22
CA MET A 90 -9.38 12.06 12.76
C MET A 90 -10.56 11.10 12.88
N GLY A 91 -10.33 9.79 12.76
CA GLY A 91 -11.32 8.76 13.03
C GLY A 91 -11.79 8.78 14.49
N LEU A 92 -10.86 8.86 15.45
CA LEU A 92 -11.19 9.00 16.88
C LEU A 92 -11.97 10.30 17.16
N ASN A 93 -11.60 11.40 16.50
CA ASN A 93 -12.31 12.67 16.61
C ASN A 93 -13.77 12.56 16.12
N LEU A 94 -14.01 11.89 14.99
CA LEU A 94 -15.37 11.62 14.49
C LEU A 94 -16.18 10.75 15.45
N GLN A 95 -15.58 9.71 16.05
CA GLN A 95 -16.26 8.87 17.05
C GLN A 95 -16.66 9.67 18.30
N SER A 96 -15.78 10.56 18.75
CA SER A 96 -16.08 11.50 19.85
C SER A 96 -17.24 12.43 19.51
N MET A 97 -17.28 12.97 18.28
CA MET A 97 -18.41 13.78 17.81
C MET A 97 -19.71 12.96 17.76
N MET A 98 -19.68 11.73 17.27
CA MET A 98 -20.85 10.83 17.21
C MET A 98 -21.41 10.51 18.60
N ALA A 99 -20.57 10.41 19.63
CA ALA A 99 -20.99 10.19 21.00
C ALA A 99 -21.62 11.44 21.66
N SER A 100 -21.43 12.63 21.06
CA SER A 100 -21.98 13.88 21.58
C SER A 100 -23.50 13.95 21.38
N PRO A 101 -24.30 14.33 22.41
CA PRO A 101 -25.73 14.52 22.23
C PRO A 101 -26.07 15.69 21.29
N PHE A 102 -25.11 16.58 21.03
CA PHE A 102 -25.24 17.76 20.18
C PHE A 102 -24.93 17.50 18.69
N VAL A 103 -24.60 16.25 18.31
CA VAL A 103 -24.27 15.89 16.92
C VAL A 103 -25.47 15.82 15.98
N ARG A 104 -26.70 15.85 16.52
CA ARG A 104 -27.93 15.64 15.75
C ARG A 104 -28.04 16.46 14.46
N PRO A 105 -27.70 17.77 14.44
CA PRO A 105 -27.75 18.57 13.22
C PRO A 105 -26.73 18.14 12.15
N PHE A 106 -25.62 17.52 12.58
CA PHE A 106 -24.45 17.20 11.74
C PHE A 106 -24.33 15.70 11.44
N LEU A 107 -25.26 14.86 11.91
CA LEU A 107 -25.22 13.40 11.79
C LEU A 107 -24.92 12.90 10.36
N SER A 108 -25.53 13.54 9.35
CA SER A 108 -25.32 13.16 7.96
C SER A 108 -23.91 13.47 7.46
N GLU A 109 -23.34 14.60 7.87
CA GLU A 109 -21.97 14.99 7.50
C GLU A 109 -20.94 14.11 8.20
N VAL A 110 -21.12 13.89 9.51
CA VAL A 110 -20.21 13.05 10.32
C VAL A 110 -20.17 11.62 9.78
N ARG A 111 -21.33 11.03 9.47
CA ARG A 111 -21.39 9.70 8.82
C ARG A 111 -20.78 9.68 7.42
N GLY A 112 -20.99 10.75 6.64
CA GLY A 112 -20.39 10.87 5.31
C GLY A 112 -18.86 10.89 5.38
N TRP A 113 -18.31 11.57 6.39
CA TRP A 113 -16.87 11.57 6.64
C TRP A 113 -16.36 10.23 7.18
N GLU A 114 -17.07 9.60 8.11
CA GLU A 114 -16.72 8.26 8.60
C GLU A 114 -16.59 7.25 7.44
N GLN A 115 -17.55 7.24 6.51
CA GLN A 115 -17.50 6.38 5.33
C GLN A 115 -16.32 6.71 4.40
N LYS A 116 -16.04 8.00 4.17
CA LYS A 116 -14.89 8.43 3.34
C LYS A 116 -13.56 8.02 3.98
N LEU A 117 -13.39 8.26 5.28
CA LEU A 117 -12.14 7.89 5.98
C LEU A 117 -11.97 6.38 6.02
N SER A 118 -13.04 5.62 6.27
CA SER A 118 -12.99 4.15 6.20
C SER A 118 -12.56 3.67 4.81
N LEU A 119 -13.14 4.24 3.75
CA LEU A 119 -12.77 3.91 2.36
C LEU A 119 -11.31 4.26 2.07
N ILE A 120 -10.82 5.42 2.50
CA ILE A 120 -9.43 5.83 2.31
C ILE A 120 -8.49 4.86 3.01
N GLY A 121 -8.78 4.48 4.26
CA GLY A 121 -7.95 3.56 5.04
C GLY A 121 -7.82 2.21 4.35
N GLU A 122 -8.95 1.58 4.01
CA GLU A 122 -8.97 0.30 3.30
C GLU A 122 -8.29 0.41 1.93
N CYS A 123 -8.52 1.51 1.21
CA CYS A 123 -7.88 1.74 -0.08
C CYS A 123 -6.36 1.81 0.06
N ILE A 124 -5.81 2.56 1.02
CA ILE A 124 -4.36 2.69 1.23
C ILE A 124 -3.74 1.35 1.62
N GLU A 125 -4.37 0.59 2.52
CA GLU A 125 -3.88 -0.72 2.93
C GLU A 125 -3.74 -1.69 1.75
N VAL A 126 -4.80 -1.82 0.95
CA VAL A 126 -4.79 -2.67 -0.24
C VAL A 126 -3.81 -2.12 -1.29
N TRP A 127 -3.74 -0.81 -1.46
CA TRP A 127 -2.79 -0.17 -2.39
C TRP A 127 -1.35 -0.52 -2.05
N MET A 128 -0.97 -0.42 -0.78
CA MET A 128 0.37 -0.75 -0.31
C MET A 128 0.66 -2.25 -0.40
N LEU A 129 -0.35 -3.11 -0.19
CA LEU A 129 -0.22 -4.55 -0.42
C LEU A 129 0.05 -4.87 -1.89
N VAL A 130 -0.73 -4.28 -2.80
CA VAL A 130 -0.53 -4.42 -4.26
C VAL A 130 0.85 -3.92 -4.65
N GLN A 131 1.28 -2.75 -4.16
CA GLN A 131 2.59 -2.18 -4.46
C GLN A 131 3.72 -3.14 -4.09
N ARG A 132 3.73 -3.66 -2.86
CA ARG A 132 4.78 -4.59 -2.39
C ARG A 132 4.84 -5.85 -3.24
N LYS A 133 3.69 -6.48 -3.49
CA LYS A 133 3.59 -7.70 -4.32
C LYS A 133 4.01 -7.44 -5.77
N TRP A 134 3.57 -6.31 -6.34
CA TRP A 134 3.93 -5.90 -7.69
C TRP A 134 5.44 -5.67 -7.79
N MET A 135 6.07 -4.94 -6.87
CA MET A 135 7.52 -4.72 -6.89
C MET A 135 8.31 -6.04 -6.81
N TYR A 136 7.86 -6.98 -5.96
CA TYR A 136 8.49 -8.29 -5.85
C TYR A 136 8.39 -9.07 -7.17
N LEU A 137 7.19 -9.19 -7.74
CA LEU A 137 6.97 -9.94 -8.99
C LEU A 137 7.57 -9.25 -10.21
N GLU A 138 7.57 -7.92 -10.26
CA GLU A 138 8.28 -7.13 -11.27
C GLU A 138 9.75 -7.51 -11.26
N SER A 139 10.32 -7.64 -10.07
CA SER A 139 11.75 -7.88 -9.96
C SER A 139 12.18 -9.22 -10.57
N ILE A 140 11.26 -10.17 -10.64
CA ILE A 140 11.43 -11.54 -11.11
C ILE A 140 11.05 -11.65 -12.58
N PHE A 141 9.82 -11.27 -12.94
CA PHE A 141 9.29 -11.41 -14.30
C PHE A 141 9.85 -10.38 -15.28
N VAL A 142 10.42 -9.26 -14.84
CA VAL A 142 11.10 -8.31 -15.73
C VAL A 142 12.62 -8.47 -15.62
N GLY A 143 13.11 -8.89 -14.45
CA GLY A 143 14.54 -9.11 -14.21
C GLY A 143 15.09 -10.41 -14.81
N SER A 144 14.24 -11.41 -15.08
CA SER A 144 14.67 -12.71 -15.60
C SER A 144 13.80 -13.17 -16.77
N ASP A 145 14.38 -13.18 -17.97
CA ASP A 145 13.74 -13.76 -19.14
C ASP A 145 13.56 -15.28 -18.99
N ASP A 146 14.48 -15.97 -18.31
CA ASP A 146 14.41 -17.42 -18.12
C ASP A 146 13.16 -17.83 -17.31
N ILE A 147 12.87 -17.11 -16.22
CA ILE A 147 11.63 -17.36 -15.44
C ILE A 147 10.38 -17.10 -16.28
N ARG A 148 10.37 -16.06 -17.14
CA ARG A 148 9.23 -15.81 -18.04
C ARG A 148 8.99 -16.97 -19.01
N HIS A 149 10.04 -17.61 -19.49
CA HIS A 149 9.93 -18.78 -20.38
C HIS A 149 9.42 -20.02 -19.65
N GLN A 150 9.78 -20.19 -18.38
CA GLN A 150 9.32 -21.30 -17.55
C GLN A 150 7.87 -21.12 -17.09
N LEU A 151 7.44 -19.87 -16.86
CA LEU A 151 6.11 -19.51 -16.37
C LEU A 151 5.39 -18.53 -17.33
N PRO A 152 5.06 -18.95 -18.57
CA PRO A 152 4.55 -18.05 -19.60
C PRO A 152 3.13 -17.55 -19.32
N GLN A 153 2.30 -18.34 -18.63
CA GLN A 153 0.93 -17.92 -18.28
C GLN A 153 0.96 -16.84 -17.20
N GLU A 154 1.82 -17.01 -16.20
CA GLU A 154 2.02 -16.10 -15.07
C GLU A 154 2.69 -14.81 -15.55
N ALA A 155 3.67 -14.90 -16.45
CA ALA A 155 4.29 -13.74 -17.09
C ALA A 155 3.25 -12.90 -17.86
N LYS A 156 2.40 -13.55 -18.67
CA LYS A 156 1.33 -12.86 -19.40
C LYS A 156 0.29 -12.23 -18.45
N ARG A 157 -0.02 -12.89 -17.33
CA ARG A 157 -0.89 -12.34 -16.29
C ARG A 157 -0.25 -11.12 -15.64
N PHE A 158 1.04 -11.21 -15.29
CA PHE A 158 1.80 -10.12 -14.70
C PHE A 158 1.87 -8.91 -15.64
N ASP A 159 2.09 -9.09 -16.94
CA ASP A 159 2.11 -7.98 -17.90
C ASP A 159 0.78 -7.20 -17.95
N ASN A 160 -0.36 -7.91 -17.75
CA ASN A 160 -1.67 -7.27 -17.66
C ASN A 160 -1.87 -6.51 -16.33
N ILE A 161 -1.36 -7.07 -15.24
CA ILE A 161 -1.34 -6.41 -13.92
C ILE A 161 -0.47 -5.15 -13.99
N ASP A 162 0.73 -5.24 -14.57
CA ASP A 162 1.69 -4.14 -14.71
C ASP A 162 1.08 -2.95 -15.46
N LYS A 163 0.39 -3.21 -16.58
CA LYS A 163 -0.32 -2.16 -17.33
C LYS A 163 -1.41 -1.47 -16.51
N GLN A 164 -2.20 -2.23 -15.74
CA GLN A 164 -3.25 -1.67 -14.90
C GLN A 164 -2.66 -0.88 -13.73
N TRP A 165 -1.63 -1.41 -13.10
CA TRP A 165 -0.89 -0.75 -12.03
C TRP A 165 -0.27 0.57 -12.48
N GLN A 166 0.44 0.57 -13.62
CA GLN A 166 1.02 1.78 -14.19
C GLN A 166 -0.04 2.82 -14.53
N LYS A 167 -1.20 2.41 -15.08
CA LYS A 167 -2.32 3.32 -15.32
C LYS A 167 -2.79 3.98 -14.02
N ILE A 168 -3.04 3.16 -12.99
CA ILE A 168 -3.42 3.61 -11.64
C ILE A 168 -2.42 4.64 -11.11
N MET A 169 -1.13 4.33 -11.13
CA MET A 169 -0.08 5.18 -10.58
C MET A 169 0.15 6.46 -11.38
N ASN A 170 0.06 6.40 -12.71
CA ASN A 170 0.17 7.58 -13.58
C ASN A 170 -1.02 8.54 -13.40
N ASP A 171 -2.23 8.00 -13.18
CA ASP A 171 -3.40 8.84 -12.90
C ASP A 171 -3.29 9.48 -11.51
N THR A 172 -2.83 8.75 -10.49
CA THR A 172 -2.53 9.30 -9.15
C THR A 172 -1.41 10.34 -9.19
N ALA A 173 -0.40 10.17 -10.05
CA ALA A 173 0.67 11.16 -10.21
C ALA A 173 0.14 12.51 -10.74
N LYS A 174 -0.94 12.51 -11.53
CA LYS A 174 -1.61 13.74 -12.01
C LYS A 174 -2.52 14.34 -10.94
N HIS A 175 -3.14 13.49 -10.13
CA HIS A 175 -4.13 13.86 -9.11
C HIS A 175 -3.72 13.29 -7.75
N THR A 176 -2.83 14.00 -7.06
CA THR A 176 -2.18 13.51 -5.83
C THR A 176 -3.03 13.64 -4.57
N VAL A 177 -4.17 14.35 -4.61
CA VAL A 177 -5.04 14.51 -3.44
C VAL A 177 -5.54 13.14 -3.01
N VAL A 178 -5.30 12.79 -1.74
CA VAL A 178 -5.59 11.43 -1.22
C VAL A 178 -7.08 11.11 -1.34
N LEU A 179 -7.92 12.07 -0.95
CA LEU A 179 -9.38 11.93 -1.00
C LEU A 179 -9.85 11.60 -2.42
N ASP A 180 -9.36 12.31 -3.44
CA ASP A 180 -9.76 12.13 -4.83
C ASP A 180 -9.23 10.81 -5.41
N ALA A 181 -7.98 10.48 -5.11
CA ALA A 181 -7.32 9.26 -5.60
C ALA A 181 -7.99 7.99 -5.06
N CYS A 182 -8.34 7.97 -3.77
CA CYS A 182 -9.02 6.84 -3.13
C CYS A 182 -10.53 6.79 -3.46
N SER A 183 -11.19 7.94 -3.64
CA SER A 183 -12.63 8.02 -3.94
C SER A 183 -12.95 7.90 -5.43
N THR A 184 -11.96 7.65 -6.29
CA THR A 184 -12.20 7.34 -7.70
C THR A 184 -13.09 6.10 -7.81
N ASP A 185 -14.12 6.16 -8.65
CA ASP A 185 -15.11 5.09 -8.78
C ASP A 185 -14.44 3.73 -9.10
N GLY A 186 -14.79 2.71 -8.31
CA GLY A 186 -14.22 1.37 -8.42
C GLY A 186 -12.73 1.22 -8.06
N ARG A 187 -12.07 2.24 -7.49
CA ARG A 187 -10.62 2.17 -7.14
C ARG A 187 -10.31 1.01 -6.21
N LEU A 188 -11.00 0.92 -5.07
CA LEU A 188 -10.78 -0.11 -4.07
C LEU A 188 -11.00 -1.51 -4.66
N ALA A 189 -12.12 -1.72 -5.37
CA ALA A 189 -12.43 -2.98 -6.03
C ALA A 189 -11.36 -3.37 -7.06
N THR A 190 -10.85 -2.40 -7.82
CA THR A 190 -9.76 -2.63 -8.79
C THR A 190 -8.47 -3.06 -8.07
N LEU A 191 -8.09 -2.38 -6.99
CA LEU A 191 -6.91 -2.73 -6.19
C LEU A 191 -7.06 -4.11 -5.54
N GLN A 192 -8.24 -4.45 -5.02
CA GLN A 192 -8.53 -5.77 -4.47
C GLN A 192 -8.38 -6.86 -5.55
N ALA A 193 -8.92 -6.63 -6.75
CA ALA A 193 -8.77 -7.56 -7.88
C ALA A 193 -7.31 -7.71 -8.33
N LEU A 194 -6.51 -6.63 -8.32
CA LEU A 194 -5.07 -6.71 -8.60
C LEU A 194 -4.33 -7.49 -7.52
N SER A 195 -4.68 -7.28 -6.23
CA SER A 195 -4.07 -8.00 -5.11
C SER A 195 -4.30 -9.50 -5.21
N GLU A 196 -5.51 -9.92 -5.58
CA GLU A 196 -5.86 -11.33 -5.80
C GLU A 196 -5.11 -11.91 -7.00
N GLN A 197 -5.03 -11.19 -8.11
CA GLN A 197 -4.27 -11.65 -9.28
C GLN A 197 -2.78 -11.79 -9.00
N LEU A 198 -2.20 -10.86 -8.22
CA LEU A 198 -0.82 -10.92 -7.76
C LEU A 198 -0.60 -12.11 -6.80
N GLU A 199 -1.54 -12.41 -5.91
CA GLU A 199 -1.49 -13.57 -5.03
C GLU A 199 -1.44 -14.88 -5.83
N VAL A 200 -2.27 -15.00 -6.89
CA VAL A 200 -2.22 -16.16 -7.78
C VAL A 200 -0.86 -16.29 -8.45
N CYS A 201 -0.28 -15.20 -8.96
CA CYS A 201 1.06 -15.22 -9.54
C CYS A 201 2.13 -15.65 -8.52
N GLN A 202 2.07 -15.13 -7.28
CA GLN A 202 3.02 -15.50 -6.22
C GLN A 202 2.89 -16.98 -5.86
N LYS A 203 1.67 -17.49 -5.73
CA LYS A 203 1.44 -18.90 -5.43
C LYS A 203 1.99 -19.82 -6.52
N SER A 204 1.71 -19.52 -7.79
CA SER A 204 2.25 -20.31 -8.92
C SER A 204 3.77 -20.26 -8.98
N LEU A 205 4.38 -19.13 -8.65
CA LEU A 205 5.84 -19.02 -8.53
C LEU A 205 6.37 -19.91 -7.39
N SER A 206 5.76 -19.89 -6.20
CA SER A 206 6.16 -20.75 -5.09
C SER A 206 6.03 -22.23 -5.43
N GLU A 207 4.94 -22.64 -6.09
CA GLU A 207 4.75 -24.03 -6.55
C GLU A 207 5.83 -24.45 -7.57
N TYR A 208 6.26 -23.54 -8.44
CA TYR A 208 7.37 -23.77 -9.36
C TYR A 208 8.69 -23.96 -8.61
N LEU A 209 9.01 -23.09 -7.64
CA LEU A 209 10.22 -23.22 -6.82
C LEU A 209 10.22 -24.52 -6.02
N ASP A 210 9.10 -24.93 -5.46
CA ASP A 210 8.97 -26.19 -4.74
C ASP A 210 9.15 -27.41 -5.64
N THR A 211 8.70 -27.32 -6.90
CA THR A 211 8.98 -28.36 -7.91
C THR A 211 10.48 -28.47 -8.17
N LYS A 212 11.20 -27.35 -8.24
CA LYS A 212 12.67 -27.34 -8.39
C LYS A 212 13.38 -27.88 -7.15
N ARG A 213 12.90 -27.57 -5.96
CA ARG A 213 13.40 -28.16 -4.71
C ARG A 213 13.19 -29.67 -4.63
N CYS A 214 12.05 -30.16 -5.11
CA CYS A 214 11.79 -31.60 -5.18
C CYS A 214 12.72 -32.31 -6.17
N ALA A 215 13.05 -31.67 -7.30
CA ALA A 215 13.98 -32.21 -8.28
C ALA A 215 15.43 -32.23 -7.76
N PHE A 216 15.84 -31.19 -7.00
CA PHE A 216 17.16 -31.12 -6.38
C PHE A 216 17.07 -30.71 -4.89
N PRO A 217 17.03 -31.68 -3.96
CA PRO A 217 16.78 -31.42 -2.54
C PRO A 217 17.77 -30.50 -1.83
N ARG A 218 18.95 -30.22 -2.42
CA ARG A 218 19.87 -29.24 -1.82
C ARG A 218 19.33 -27.81 -1.91
N PHE A 219 18.40 -27.52 -2.82
CA PHE A 219 17.74 -26.21 -2.87
C PHE A 219 16.84 -25.90 -1.66
N PHE A 220 16.58 -26.88 -0.77
CA PHE A 220 15.94 -26.59 0.52
C PHE A 220 16.86 -25.83 1.50
N PHE A 221 18.17 -25.75 1.23
CA PHE A 221 19.13 -25.03 2.09
C PHE A 221 19.31 -23.55 1.72
N ILE A 222 18.62 -23.07 0.69
CA ILE A 222 18.68 -21.68 0.20
C ILE A 222 17.29 -21.04 0.18
N SER A 223 17.24 -19.72 0.29
CA SER A 223 15.97 -18.97 0.27
C SER A 223 15.34 -18.93 -1.12
N ASP A 224 14.08 -18.47 -1.22
CA ASP A 224 13.40 -18.26 -2.50
C ASP A 224 14.17 -17.26 -3.39
N ASP A 225 14.62 -16.13 -2.82
CA ASP A 225 15.39 -15.11 -3.54
C ASP A 225 16.72 -15.66 -4.07
N GLU A 226 17.41 -16.48 -3.27
CA GLU A 226 18.67 -17.13 -3.65
C GLU A 226 18.43 -18.15 -4.77
N LEU A 227 17.37 -18.97 -4.65
CA LEU A 227 17.00 -19.92 -5.68
C LEU A 227 16.61 -19.22 -6.98
N LEU A 228 15.85 -18.12 -6.90
CA LEU A 228 15.50 -17.29 -8.05
C LEU A 228 16.74 -16.64 -8.69
N SER A 229 17.76 -16.27 -7.92
CA SER A 229 19.01 -15.74 -8.47
C SER A 229 19.77 -16.78 -9.31
N ILE A 230 19.64 -18.07 -8.97
CA ILE A 230 20.25 -19.18 -9.70
C ILE A 230 19.41 -19.53 -10.94
N LEU A 231 18.09 -19.71 -10.76
CA LEU A 231 17.16 -20.08 -11.83
C LEU A 231 16.88 -18.96 -12.83
N GLY A 232 17.15 -17.71 -12.41
CA GLY A 232 16.83 -16.51 -13.16
C GLY A 232 17.82 -16.18 -14.27
N THR A 233 18.88 -16.98 -14.43
CA THR A 233 19.92 -16.79 -15.45
C THR A 233 20.39 -18.12 -16.02
N SER A 234 20.68 -18.12 -17.31
CA SER A 234 21.30 -19.23 -18.03
C SER A 234 22.82 -19.32 -17.80
N ASP A 235 23.41 -18.36 -17.06
CA ASP A 235 24.83 -18.39 -16.71
C ASP A 235 25.09 -19.39 -15.57
N PRO A 236 25.85 -20.49 -15.80
CA PRO A 236 26.10 -21.51 -14.79
C PRO A 236 27.00 -21.02 -13.65
N THR A 237 27.62 -19.85 -13.76
CA THR A 237 28.43 -19.27 -12.69
C THR A 237 27.59 -18.64 -11.57
N SER A 238 26.30 -18.40 -11.78
CA SER A 238 25.39 -17.84 -10.77
C SER A 238 25.27 -18.69 -9.51
N VAL A 239 25.43 -20.02 -9.63
CA VAL A 239 25.37 -20.96 -8.50
C VAL A 239 26.55 -20.79 -7.53
N GLN A 240 27.66 -20.18 -7.98
CA GLN A 240 28.92 -20.12 -7.22
C GLN A 240 28.76 -19.46 -5.85
N GLU A 241 27.98 -18.38 -5.77
CA GLU A 241 27.75 -17.65 -4.51
C GLU A 241 27.03 -18.49 -3.45
N HIS A 242 26.30 -19.53 -3.89
CA HIS A 242 25.47 -20.37 -3.04
C HIS A 242 26.08 -21.74 -2.78
N MET A 243 27.25 -22.06 -3.36
CA MET A 243 27.86 -23.39 -3.30
C MET A 243 28.09 -23.90 -1.87
N LEU A 244 28.58 -23.04 -0.96
CA LEU A 244 28.80 -23.40 0.45
C LEU A 244 27.52 -23.73 1.21
N LYS A 245 26.36 -23.21 0.77
CA LYS A 245 25.06 -23.53 1.35
C LYS A 245 24.52 -24.84 0.81
N LEU A 246 24.79 -25.13 -0.47
CA LEU A 246 24.31 -26.32 -1.15
C LEU A 246 25.18 -27.57 -0.88
N PHE A 247 26.48 -27.40 -0.67
CA PHE A 247 27.46 -28.48 -0.54
C PHE A 247 28.43 -28.22 0.61
N ASP A 248 28.58 -29.21 1.49
CA ASP A 248 29.58 -29.16 2.54
C ASP A 248 31.00 -29.13 1.96
N ASN A 249 31.82 -28.22 2.50
CA ASN A 249 33.19 -27.94 2.10
C ASN A 249 33.46 -27.79 0.58
N CYS A 250 32.47 -27.38 -0.20
CA CYS A 250 32.64 -27.03 -1.62
C CYS A 250 32.36 -25.53 -1.79
N ALA A 251 33.43 -24.73 -1.86
CA ALA A 251 33.33 -23.28 -1.93
C ALA A 251 33.04 -22.76 -3.34
N SER A 252 33.66 -23.38 -4.35
CA SER A 252 33.46 -23.00 -5.75
C SER A 252 33.82 -24.14 -6.69
N LEU A 253 33.30 -24.08 -7.92
CA LEU A 253 33.63 -24.98 -9.01
C LEU A 253 34.60 -24.27 -9.96
N ARG A 254 35.54 -25.03 -10.53
CA ARG A 254 36.45 -24.55 -11.56
C ARG A 254 35.84 -24.81 -12.93
N PHE A 255 35.48 -23.74 -13.62
CA PHE A 255 34.95 -23.79 -14.97
C PHE A 255 36.09 -23.89 -16.00
N GLY A 256 35.91 -24.77 -16.97
CA GLY A 256 36.73 -24.88 -18.16
C GLY A 256 36.51 -23.72 -19.12
N ARG A 257 37.21 -23.74 -20.27
CA ARG A 257 37.12 -22.66 -21.26
C ARG A 257 35.67 -22.44 -21.72
N GLY A 258 35.20 -21.20 -21.58
CA GLY A 258 33.87 -20.77 -22.02
C GLY A 258 32.71 -21.26 -21.14
N ASN A 259 32.98 -21.64 -19.88
CA ASN A 259 31.97 -22.07 -18.90
C ASN A 259 31.09 -23.24 -19.38
N LYS A 260 31.63 -24.12 -20.24
CA LYS A 260 30.90 -25.28 -20.80
C LYS A 260 31.15 -26.59 -20.05
N SER A 261 32.17 -26.62 -19.20
CA SER A 261 32.49 -27.80 -18.40
C SER A 261 33.06 -27.42 -17.05
N ILE A 262 32.92 -28.31 -16.08
CA ILE A 262 33.52 -28.20 -14.75
C ILE A 262 34.74 -29.12 -14.71
N THR A 263 35.92 -28.56 -14.44
CA THR A 263 37.20 -29.27 -14.42
C THR A 263 37.69 -29.60 -13.02
N GLY A 264 37.05 -29.06 -11.98
CA GLY A 264 37.41 -29.31 -10.59
C GLY A 264 36.58 -28.49 -9.60
N MET A 265 36.96 -28.56 -8.33
CA MET A 265 36.33 -27.81 -7.24
C MET A 265 37.40 -27.20 -6.31
N VAL A 266 36.99 -26.22 -5.52
CA VAL A 266 37.81 -25.55 -4.50
C VAL A 266 37.08 -25.64 -3.16
N SER A 267 37.80 -26.04 -2.11
CA SER A 267 37.26 -26.15 -0.75
C SER A 267 37.18 -24.78 -0.04
N SER A 268 36.53 -24.74 1.11
CA SER A 268 36.48 -23.54 1.96
C SER A 268 37.87 -23.08 2.45
N GLU A 269 38.80 -24.03 2.59
CA GLU A 269 40.20 -23.81 2.98
C GLU A 269 41.11 -23.47 1.77
N LYS A 270 40.53 -23.26 0.59
CA LYS A 270 41.23 -22.98 -0.68
C LYS A 270 42.06 -24.15 -1.22
N GLU A 271 41.79 -25.37 -0.76
CA GLU A 271 42.36 -26.56 -1.38
C GLU A 271 41.68 -26.82 -2.73
N THR A 272 42.45 -27.28 -3.71
CA THR A 272 41.97 -27.42 -5.08
C THR A 272 41.97 -28.89 -5.49
N PHE A 273 40.81 -29.39 -5.91
CA PHE A 273 40.66 -30.77 -6.41
C PHE A 273 40.35 -30.75 -7.91
N GLU A 274 41.08 -31.52 -8.71
CA GLU A 274 40.83 -31.66 -10.16
C GLU A 274 40.03 -32.94 -10.44
N PHE A 275 38.99 -32.81 -11.27
CA PHE A 275 38.17 -33.96 -11.64
C PHE A 275 38.89 -34.81 -12.68
N ARG A 276 38.82 -36.14 -12.52
CA ARG A 276 39.40 -37.09 -13.48
C ARG A 276 38.79 -36.97 -14.87
N THR A 277 37.49 -36.68 -14.92
CA THR A 277 36.73 -36.45 -16.15
C THR A 277 36.01 -35.11 -16.00
N PRO A 278 36.24 -34.13 -16.88
CA PRO A 278 35.47 -32.90 -16.89
C PRO A 278 33.98 -33.19 -17.09
N VAL A 279 33.12 -32.54 -16.30
CA VAL A 279 31.66 -32.69 -16.41
C VAL A 279 31.14 -31.60 -17.31
N ALA A 280 30.41 -31.94 -18.38
CA ALA A 280 29.78 -30.96 -19.25
C ALA A 280 28.60 -30.28 -18.53
N ILE A 281 28.40 -28.99 -18.78
CA ILE A 281 27.26 -28.23 -18.26
C ILE A 281 26.16 -28.29 -19.32
N GLU A 282 25.12 -29.08 -19.07
CA GLU A 282 24.02 -29.32 -19.99
C GLU A 282 22.68 -29.36 -19.25
N GLY A 283 21.63 -28.82 -19.87
CA GLY A 283 20.26 -28.96 -19.37
C GLY A 283 19.84 -27.92 -18.34
N ALA A 284 18.88 -28.31 -17.49
CA ALA A 284 18.39 -27.49 -16.39
C ALA A 284 19.42 -27.43 -15.26
N VAL A 285 19.25 -26.47 -14.34
CA VAL A 285 20.19 -26.24 -13.23
C VAL A 285 20.25 -27.43 -12.25
N GLU A 286 19.14 -28.14 -12.07
CA GLU A 286 19.00 -29.30 -11.16
C GLU A 286 19.83 -30.54 -11.54
#